data_AF-A0A7S1E6N6-F1
#
_entry.id   AF-A0A7S1E6N6-F1
#
_cell.length_a   1.000
_cell.length_b   1.000
_cell.length_c   1.000
_cell.angle_alpha   90.00
_cell.angle_beta   90.00
_cell.angle_gamma   90.00
#
_symmetry.space_group_name_H-M   'P 1'
#
loop_
_entity.id
_entity.type
_entity.pdbx_description
1 polymer ?
#
loop_
_entity_poly.entity_id
_entity_poly.type
_entity_poly.pdbx_seq_one_letter_code
_entity_poly.pdbx_strand_id
1 'polypeptide(L)'
;VEFIEKQKPNLPEGGKCTIMHVRRGDIILHKVVSYTREYLPISAYLERLPEERKARGSKIILLTDDQNAIDEAHEFFPDINWFHFDRKRFRGTEGGFEKHLPSLNPADEVTAILATLEIVQMCDGIARQKSNLGDLMVKTMREVHGPNFEDYFLGGYRYGKNQTRSSNEALSRELQKER
;
A
#
# COMPACT_ATOMS: atom_id res chain seq x y z
N VAL A 1 -10.72 20.27 -1.02
CA VAL A 1 -10.17 20.91 0.20
C VAL A 1 -10.80 20.33 1.45
N GLU A 2 -12.13 20.37 1.61
CA GLU A 2 -12.82 19.87 2.82
C GLU A 2 -12.64 18.35 3.10
N PHE A 3 -12.60 17.51 2.06
CA PHE A 3 -12.31 16.07 2.18
C PHE A 3 -10.88 15.81 2.70
N ILE A 4 -9.91 16.61 2.23
CA ILE A 4 -8.50 16.48 2.61
C ILE A 4 -8.32 16.98 4.04
N GLU A 5 -8.99 18.05 4.45
CA GLU A 5 -8.95 18.54 5.84
C GLU A 5 -9.57 17.57 6.83
N LYS A 6 -10.68 16.89 6.49
CA LYS A 6 -11.28 15.85 7.34
C LYS A 6 -10.42 14.57 7.43
N GLN A 7 -9.61 14.32 6.41
CA GLN A 7 -8.74 13.14 6.32
C GLN A 7 -7.27 13.45 6.64
N LYS A 8 -6.93 14.70 6.97
CA LYS A 8 -5.59 15.07 7.45
C LYS A 8 -5.39 14.34 8.77
N PRO A 9 -4.51 13.33 8.82
CA PRO A 9 -4.23 12.69 10.09
C PRO A 9 -3.68 13.78 11.03
N ASN A 10 -4.15 13.82 12.27
CA ASN A 10 -3.51 14.61 13.32
C ASN A 10 -2.10 14.06 13.51
N LEU A 11 -1.15 14.58 12.74
CA LEU A 11 0.23 14.17 12.70
C LEU A 11 0.82 14.47 14.10
N PRO A 12 1.23 13.48 14.90
CA PRO A 12 1.94 13.75 16.14
C PRO A 12 3.19 14.56 15.83
N GLU A 13 3.43 15.61 16.60
CA GLU A 13 4.63 16.44 16.49
C GLU A 13 5.88 15.60 16.84
N GLY A 14 6.89 15.62 15.96
CA GLY A 14 8.24 15.13 16.25
C GLY A 14 8.63 13.73 15.74
N GLY A 15 7.68 12.89 15.30
CA GLY A 15 7.97 11.53 14.80
C GLY A 15 8.22 11.42 13.29
N LYS A 16 8.95 10.38 12.85
CA LYS A 16 9.17 10.11 11.41
C LYS A 16 7.86 9.71 10.73
N CYS A 17 7.65 10.17 9.50
CA CYS A 17 6.47 9.81 8.72
C CYS A 17 6.84 8.99 7.49
N THR A 18 6.17 7.86 7.31
CA THR A 18 6.39 6.99 6.15
C THR A 18 5.09 6.71 5.43
N ILE A 19 5.08 6.88 4.11
CA ILE A 19 4.03 6.36 3.24
C ILE A 19 4.30 4.88 2.99
N MET A 20 3.31 4.01 3.16
CA MET A 20 3.40 2.62 2.74
C MET A 20 2.36 2.38 1.64
N HIS A 21 2.82 2.23 0.40
CA HIS A 21 1.94 1.98 -0.74
C HIS A 21 1.89 0.49 -1.08
N VAL A 22 0.77 -0.13 -0.73
CA VAL A 22 0.52 -1.57 -0.86
C VAL A 22 -0.57 -1.77 -1.91
N ARG A 23 -0.22 -2.39 -3.03
CA ARG A 23 -1.15 -2.66 -4.12
C ARG A 23 -1.39 -4.15 -4.25
N ARG A 24 -2.65 -4.59 -4.10
CA ARG A 24 -3.02 -6.02 -4.12
C ARG A 24 -4.16 -6.37 -5.07
N GLY A 25 -4.97 -5.39 -5.46
CA GLY A 25 -6.20 -5.66 -6.20
C GLY A 25 -6.01 -6.34 -7.56
N ASP A 26 -4.83 -6.24 -8.20
CA ASP A 26 -4.60 -6.78 -9.55
C ASP A 26 -3.89 -8.14 -9.54
N ILE A 27 -3.37 -8.58 -8.38
CA ILE A 27 -2.58 -9.81 -8.25
C ILE A 27 -3.31 -11.05 -8.79
N ILE A 28 -4.64 -11.08 -8.70
CA ILE A 28 -5.46 -12.25 -9.07
C ILE A 28 -5.92 -12.24 -10.53
N LEU A 29 -5.90 -11.09 -11.23
CA LEU A 29 -6.30 -11.01 -12.65
C LEU A 29 -5.25 -11.60 -13.61
N HIS A 30 -4.10 -12.04 -13.08
CA HIS A 30 -2.90 -12.38 -13.86
C HIS A 30 -2.81 -13.84 -14.35
N LYS A 31 -3.89 -14.63 -14.34
CA LYS A 31 -3.89 -15.94 -15.03
C LYS A 31 -3.73 -15.83 -16.56
N VAL A 32 -3.85 -14.63 -17.14
CA VAL A 32 -3.87 -14.41 -18.60
C VAL A 32 -2.63 -13.69 -19.15
N VAL A 33 -1.81 -13.02 -18.31
CA VAL A 33 -0.70 -12.17 -18.79
C VAL A 33 0.59 -12.53 -18.07
N SER A 34 1.67 -12.75 -18.83
CA SER A 34 3.01 -13.23 -18.40
C SER A 34 3.78 -12.33 -17.41
N TYR A 35 3.12 -11.33 -16.81
CA TYR A 35 3.66 -10.42 -15.82
C TYR A 35 2.91 -10.63 -14.50
N THR A 36 3.43 -11.48 -13.64
CA THR A 36 2.89 -11.66 -12.29
C THR A 36 3.44 -10.56 -11.39
N ARG A 37 2.58 -9.64 -10.95
CA ARG A 37 2.93 -8.81 -9.79
C ARG A 37 3.02 -9.70 -8.57
N GLU A 38 4.11 -9.55 -7.83
CA GLU A 38 4.38 -10.34 -6.64
C GLU A 38 3.46 -9.88 -5.50
N TYR A 39 2.74 -10.82 -4.90
CA TYR A 39 2.08 -10.58 -3.62
C TYR A 39 3.14 -10.37 -2.55
N LEU A 40 3.11 -9.20 -1.90
CA LEU A 40 3.96 -8.92 -0.75
C LEU A 40 3.09 -8.68 0.50
N PRO A 41 3.32 -9.45 1.58
CA PRO A 41 2.71 -9.19 2.88
C PRO A 41 3.22 -7.86 3.46
N ILE A 42 2.49 -7.27 4.40
CA ILE A 42 2.87 -6.03 5.10
C ILE A 42 4.23 -6.19 5.78
N SER A 43 4.53 -7.38 6.31
CA SER A 43 5.85 -7.70 6.90
C SER A 43 7.01 -7.38 5.97
N ALA A 44 6.89 -7.69 4.67
CA ALA A 44 7.95 -7.43 3.70
C ALA A 44 8.25 -5.93 3.54
N TYR A 45 7.25 -5.06 3.71
CA TYR A 45 7.44 -3.60 3.72
C TYR A 45 8.12 -3.15 5.01
N LEU A 46 7.67 -3.68 6.15
CA LEU A 46 8.24 -3.36 7.46
C LEU A 46 9.71 -3.80 7.61
N GLU A 47 10.08 -4.93 7.00
CA GLU A 47 11.47 -5.41 6.95
C GLU A 47 12.41 -4.44 6.22
N ARG A 48 11.89 -3.63 5.29
CA ARG A 48 12.69 -2.61 4.59
C ARG A 48 12.77 -1.29 5.34
N LEU A 49 11.89 -1.07 6.31
CA LEU A 49 11.90 0.15 7.11
C LEU A 49 12.91 0.03 8.25
N PRO A 50 13.71 1.08 8.48
CA PRO A 50 14.59 1.12 9.64
C PRO A 50 13.77 1.25 10.93
N GLU A 51 14.34 0.84 12.06
CA GLU A 51 13.62 0.74 13.34
C GLU A 51 13.04 2.08 13.81
N GLU A 52 13.73 3.19 13.56
CA GLU A 52 13.24 4.53 13.90
C GLU A 52 11.93 4.90 13.22
N ARG A 53 11.63 4.34 12.04
CA ARG A 53 10.36 4.57 11.32
C ARG A 53 9.23 3.67 11.83
N LYS A 54 9.56 2.63 12.60
CA LYS A 54 8.61 1.71 13.26
C LYS A 54 8.43 2.01 14.75
N ALA A 55 9.32 2.82 15.33
CA ALA A 55 9.32 3.17 16.74
C ALA A 55 8.06 3.95 17.18
N ARG A 56 7.77 3.88 18.48
CA ARG A 56 6.70 4.67 19.10
C ARG A 56 6.92 6.16 18.84
N GLY A 57 5.90 6.82 18.29
CA GLY A 57 5.95 8.23 17.88
C GLY A 57 6.08 8.43 16.37
N SER A 58 6.69 7.47 15.66
CA SER A 58 6.66 7.43 14.20
C SER A 58 5.30 6.95 13.68
N LYS A 59 5.01 7.23 12.42
CA LYS A 59 3.72 6.92 11.80
C LYS A 59 3.87 6.38 10.40
N ILE A 60 2.97 5.47 10.05
CA ILE A 60 2.91 4.88 8.72
C ILE A 60 1.52 5.15 8.13
N ILE A 61 1.49 5.91 7.03
CA ILE A 61 0.28 6.13 6.25
C ILE A 61 0.18 5.02 5.20
N LEU A 62 -0.72 4.07 5.43
CA LEU A 62 -1.02 2.95 4.55
C LEU A 62 -1.96 3.38 3.43
N LEU A 63 -1.43 3.35 2.21
CA LEU A 63 -2.15 3.59 0.97
C LEU A 63 -2.36 2.26 0.25
N THR A 64 -3.61 1.80 0.22
CA THR A 64 -3.95 0.50 -0.38
C THR A 64 -5.32 0.49 -1.05
N ASP A 65 -5.42 -0.36 -2.08
CA ASP A 65 -6.64 -0.70 -2.81
C ASP A 65 -7.41 -1.89 -2.18
N ASP A 66 -6.81 -2.62 -1.23
CA ASP A 66 -7.36 -3.86 -0.66
C ASP A 66 -7.62 -3.74 0.85
N GLN A 67 -8.83 -4.08 1.29
CA GLN A 67 -9.17 -4.08 2.72
C GLN A 67 -8.33 -5.10 3.50
N ASN A 68 -7.94 -6.22 2.89
CA ASN A 68 -7.15 -7.24 3.57
C ASN A 68 -5.76 -6.73 4.01
N ALA A 69 -5.20 -5.73 3.33
CA ALA A 69 -3.94 -5.12 3.74
C ALA A 69 -4.08 -4.26 5.00
N ILE A 70 -5.24 -3.64 5.21
CA ILE A 70 -5.56 -2.89 6.43
C ILE A 70 -5.78 -3.85 7.57
N ASP A 71 -6.60 -4.88 7.33
CA ASP A 71 -6.89 -5.91 8.33
C ASP A 71 -5.57 -6.57 8.79
N GLU A 72 -4.68 -6.95 7.86
CA GLU A 72 -3.34 -7.49 8.18
C GLU A 72 -2.47 -6.52 9.00
N ALA A 73 -2.46 -5.23 8.64
CA ALA A 73 -1.66 -4.22 9.34
C ALA A 73 -2.08 -4.07 10.81
N HIS A 74 -3.38 -3.98 11.06
CA HIS A 74 -3.92 -3.80 12.41
C HIS A 74 -3.94 -5.08 13.25
N GLU A 75 -4.14 -6.26 12.63
CA GLU A 75 -4.17 -7.53 13.33
C GLU A 75 -2.77 -8.04 13.72
N PHE A 76 -1.82 -8.03 12.78
CA PHE A 76 -0.50 -8.62 13.00
C PHE A 76 0.57 -7.63 13.48
N PHE A 77 0.35 -6.31 13.29
CA PHE A 77 1.29 -5.28 13.70
C PHE A 77 0.62 -4.17 14.54
N PRO A 78 -0.03 -4.51 15.66
CA PRO A 78 -0.81 -3.56 16.46
C PRO A 78 0.06 -2.49 17.15
N ASP A 79 1.36 -2.76 17.33
CA ASP A 79 2.29 -1.83 17.97
C ASP A 79 2.72 -0.66 17.08
N ILE A 80 2.38 -0.71 15.78
CA ILE A 80 2.70 0.31 14.79
C ILE A 80 1.55 1.32 14.70
N ASN A 81 1.90 2.60 14.60
CA ASN A 81 0.92 3.67 14.44
C ASN A 81 0.50 3.82 12.96
N TRP A 82 -0.56 3.09 12.61
CA TRP A 82 -1.14 3.07 11.27
C TRP A 82 -2.15 4.19 11.04
N PHE A 83 -2.06 4.84 9.89
CA PHE A 83 -3.09 5.72 9.36
C PHE A 83 -3.49 5.23 7.97
N HIS A 84 -4.77 5.24 7.65
CA HIS A 84 -5.26 4.96 6.30
C HIS A 84 -6.48 5.82 6.03
N PHE A 85 -6.80 6.04 4.75
CA PHE A 85 -8.05 6.73 4.42
C PHE A 85 -9.26 5.93 4.89
N ASP A 86 -10.24 6.60 5.45
CA ASP A 86 -11.54 5.99 5.67
C ASP A 86 -12.32 6.04 4.36
N ARG A 87 -12.21 4.95 3.59
CA ARG A 87 -12.94 4.75 2.34
C ARG A 87 -13.41 3.31 2.27
N LYS A 88 -14.57 3.09 1.66
CA LYS A 88 -15.03 1.74 1.35
C LYS A 88 -14.02 1.08 0.41
N ARG A 89 -13.50 -0.08 0.79
CA ARG A 89 -12.62 -0.91 -0.03
C ARG A 89 -13.26 -2.25 -0.29
N PHE A 90 -12.79 -2.91 -1.33
CA PHE A 90 -13.18 -4.27 -1.64
C PHE A 90 -12.07 -5.23 -1.21
N ARG A 91 -12.43 -6.47 -0.88
CA ARG A 91 -11.48 -7.52 -0.50
C ARG A 91 -11.08 -8.29 -1.75
N GLY A 92 -9.80 -8.30 -2.09
CA GLY A 92 -9.25 -9.14 -3.18
C GLY A 92 -10.08 -9.11 -4.48
N THR A 93 -10.86 -10.17 -4.75
CA THR A 93 -11.65 -10.37 -5.97
C THR A 93 -13.03 -9.71 -5.98
N GLU A 94 -13.48 -9.13 -4.86
CA GLU A 94 -14.82 -8.56 -4.71
C GLU A 94 -15.02 -7.25 -5.48
N GLY A 95 -14.87 -7.24 -6.80
CA GLY A 95 -15.12 -6.00 -7.54
C GLY A 95 -14.72 -5.95 -9.01
N GLY A 96 -13.87 -6.85 -9.47
CA GLY A 96 -13.33 -6.78 -10.83
C GLY A 96 -12.37 -5.60 -11.04
N PHE A 97 -11.88 -5.44 -12.27
CA PHE A 97 -10.87 -4.43 -12.65
C PHE A 97 -11.33 -2.99 -12.36
N GLU A 98 -12.63 -2.71 -12.51
CA GLU A 98 -13.22 -1.37 -12.39
C GLU A 98 -13.36 -0.86 -10.95
N LYS A 99 -12.98 -1.63 -9.93
CA LYS A 99 -13.15 -1.24 -8.52
C LYS A 99 -11.84 -1.02 -7.74
N HIS A 100 -10.71 -1.00 -8.45
CA HIS A 100 -9.39 -0.64 -7.90
C HIS A 100 -9.36 0.77 -7.29
N LEU A 101 -10.12 1.67 -7.89
CA LEU A 101 -10.59 2.90 -7.28
C LEU A 101 -12.12 2.78 -7.25
N PRO A 102 -12.76 2.70 -6.08
CA PRO A 102 -14.21 2.56 -6.01
C PRO A 102 -14.84 3.90 -6.42
N SER A 103 -14.99 4.12 -7.73
CA SER A 103 -15.76 5.23 -8.26
C SER A 103 -16.43 4.86 -9.57
N LEU A 104 -17.72 5.16 -9.67
CA LEU A 104 -18.47 5.11 -10.92
C LEU A 104 -18.26 6.39 -11.76
N ASN A 105 -17.50 7.36 -11.24
CA ASN A 105 -17.24 8.67 -11.81
C ASN A 105 -15.72 8.95 -11.92
N PRO A 106 -15.17 9.11 -13.14
CA PRO A 106 -13.76 9.45 -13.34
C PRO A 106 -13.26 10.67 -12.54
N ALA A 107 -14.15 11.63 -12.25
CA ALA A 107 -13.79 12.82 -11.48
C ALA A 107 -13.38 12.49 -10.02
N ASP A 108 -14.02 11.50 -9.39
CA ASP A 108 -13.68 11.11 -8.02
C ASP A 108 -12.37 10.31 -7.98
N GLU A 109 -12.05 9.56 -9.04
CA GLU A 109 -10.75 8.88 -9.17
C GLU A 109 -9.61 9.89 -9.27
N VAL A 110 -9.76 10.90 -10.13
CA VAL A 110 -8.79 11.99 -10.25
C VAL A 110 -8.66 12.73 -8.92
N THR A 111 -9.78 13.00 -8.23
CA THR A 111 -9.78 13.64 -6.91
C THR A 111 -9.03 12.79 -5.88
N ALA A 112 -9.25 11.48 -5.85
CA ALA A 112 -8.54 10.58 -4.94
C ALA A 112 -7.03 10.51 -5.24
N ILE A 113 -6.65 10.51 -6.51
CA ILE A 113 -5.24 10.57 -6.92
C ILE A 113 -4.62 11.89 -6.47
N LEU A 114 -5.24 13.04 -6.76
CA LEU A 114 -4.74 14.35 -6.35
C LEU A 114 -4.63 14.48 -4.83
N ALA A 115 -5.63 14.02 -4.08
CA ALA A 115 -5.60 13.99 -2.62
C ALA A 115 -4.47 13.09 -2.10
N THR A 116 -4.24 11.94 -2.73
CA THR A 116 -3.11 11.07 -2.41
C THR A 116 -1.79 11.80 -2.63
N LEU A 117 -1.62 12.48 -3.76
CA LEU A 117 -0.42 13.24 -4.08
C LEU A 117 -0.17 14.41 -3.12
N GLU A 118 -1.22 15.05 -2.62
CA GLU A 118 -1.08 16.07 -1.57
C GLU A 118 -0.63 15.44 -0.24
N ILE A 119 -1.14 14.25 0.08
CA ILE A 119 -0.90 13.62 1.37
C ILE A 119 0.48 12.99 1.47
N VAL A 120 0.98 12.40 0.38
CA VAL A 120 2.34 11.84 0.38
C VAL A 120 3.41 12.90 0.63
N GLN A 121 3.15 14.16 0.27
CA GLN A 121 4.08 15.26 0.52
C GLN A 121 4.26 15.56 2.02
N MET A 122 3.38 15.09 2.90
CA MET A 122 3.53 15.30 4.35
C MET A 122 4.59 14.41 5.00
N CYS A 123 5.14 13.43 4.27
CA CYS A 123 6.04 12.43 4.81
C CYS A 123 7.39 12.41 4.10
N ASP A 124 8.45 12.07 4.81
CA ASP A 124 9.84 12.11 4.34
C ASP A 124 10.33 10.74 3.82
N GLY A 125 9.53 9.69 3.96
CA GLY A 125 9.86 8.35 3.45
C GLY A 125 8.69 7.63 2.79
N ILE A 126 8.98 6.72 1.86
CA ILE A 126 7.98 5.85 1.22
C ILE A 126 8.49 4.42 1.08
N ALA A 127 7.68 3.45 1.49
CA ALA A 127 7.85 2.04 1.18
C ALA A 127 6.84 1.63 0.10
N ARG A 128 7.31 1.04 -0.99
CA ARG A 128 6.46 0.75 -2.15
C ARG A 128 6.97 -0.39 -3.03
N GLN A 129 6.04 -0.96 -3.78
CA GLN A 129 6.34 -1.78 -4.96
C GLN A 129 6.33 -0.95 -6.25
N LYS A 130 6.82 -1.56 -7.35
CA LYS A 130 6.77 -0.95 -8.69
C LYS A 130 5.32 -0.77 -9.14
N SER A 131 4.91 0.47 -9.31
CA SER A 131 3.62 0.85 -9.90
C SER A 131 3.70 2.28 -10.44
N ASN A 132 2.88 2.60 -11.44
CA ASN A 132 2.87 3.95 -12.03
C ASN A 132 2.48 5.02 -11.00
N LEU A 133 1.49 4.73 -10.14
CA LEU A 133 1.13 5.63 -9.04
C LEU A 133 2.26 5.73 -8.01
N GLY A 134 2.92 4.62 -7.67
CA GLY A 134 4.10 4.62 -6.80
C GLY A 134 5.22 5.50 -7.32
N ASP A 135 5.53 5.42 -8.62
CA ASP A 135 6.56 6.25 -9.26
C ASP A 135 6.15 7.74 -9.27
N LEU A 136 4.87 8.04 -9.50
CA LEU A 136 4.36 9.42 -9.43
C LEU A 136 4.47 10.00 -8.02
N MET A 137 4.11 9.22 -7.00
CA MET A 137 4.27 9.64 -5.59
C MET A 137 5.73 9.91 -5.24
N VAL A 138 6.67 9.05 -5.65
CA VAL A 138 8.11 9.29 -5.46
C VAL A 138 8.55 10.60 -6.11
N LYS A 139 8.11 10.85 -7.34
CA LYS A 139 8.44 12.09 -8.05
C LYS A 139 7.95 13.31 -7.26
N THR A 140 6.69 13.30 -6.84
CA THR A 140 6.08 14.39 -6.06
C THR A 140 6.77 14.59 -4.71
N MET A 141 7.09 13.51 -3.98
CA MET A 141 7.80 13.61 -2.70
C MET A 141 9.22 14.15 -2.86
N ARG A 142 9.94 13.75 -3.92
CA ARG A 142 11.28 14.27 -4.23
C ARG A 142 11.27 15.76 -4.56
N GLU A 143 10.22 16.25 -5.22
CA GLU A 143 10.08 17.69 -5.53
C GLU A 143 9.93 18.52 -4.24
N VAL A 144 9.31 17.98 -3.19
CA VAL A 144 9.09 18.68 -1.91
C VAL A 144 10.26 18.50 -0.93
N HIS A 145 10.75 17.27 -0.75
CA HIS A 145 11.74 16.94 0.28
C HIS A 145 13.19 16.91 -0.23
N GLY A 146 13.39 16.98 -1.54
CA GLY A 146 14.70 16.99 -2.17
C GLY A 146 15.55 15.77 -1.79
N PRO A 147 16.83 15.97 -1.38
CA PRO A 147 17.74 14.87 -1.08
C PRO A 147 17.44 14.14 0.24
N ASN A 148 16.59 14.70 1.11
CA ASN A 148 16.26 14.12 2.41
C ASN A 148 15.14 13.06 2.33
N PHE A 149 14.64 12.79 1.14
CA PHE A 149 13.60 11.82 0.87
C PHE A 149 14.15 10.37 0.82
N GLU A 150 13.49 9.46 1.52
CA GLU A 150 13.87 8.04 1.62
C GLU A 150 12.91 7.12 0.84
N ASP A 151 13.41 6.43 -0.20
CA ASP A 151 12.63 5.47 -1.02
C ASP A 151 13.01 4.02 -0.70
N TYR A 152 12.15 3.34 0.05
CA TYR A 152 12.28 1.92 0.37
C TYR A 152 11.58 1.08 -0.71
N PHE A 153 12.30 0.78 -1.78
CA PHE A 153 11.76 0.07 -2.93
C PHE A 153 11.87 -1.47 -2.77
N LEU A 154 10.72 -2.16 -2.91
CA LEU A 154 10.62 -3.62 -2.77
C LEU A 154 10.76 -4.41 -4.08
N GLY A 155 10.86 -3.74 -5.23
CA GLY A 155 10.76 -4.40 -6.54
C GLY A 155 9.30 -4.50 -7.01
N GLY A 156 9.03 -5.25 -8.09
CA GLY A 156 7.63 -5.40 -8.53
C GLY A 156 7.33 -6.36 -9.68
N TYR A 157 8.31 -7.07 -10.23
CA TYR A 157 8.07 -8.15 -11.18
C TYR A 157 9.08 -9.27 -10.95
N ARG A 158 8.61 -10.49 -10.63
CA ARG A 158 9.43 -11.70 -10.79
C ARG A 158 9.12 -12.28 -12.15
N TYR A 159 10.16 -12.46 -12.97
CA TYR A 159 10.05 -13.26 -14.18
C TYR A 159 9.71 -14.70 -13.77
N GLY A 160 8.65 -15.25 -14.36
CA GLY A 160 8.22 -16.61 -14.11
C GLY A 160 9.33 -17.61 -14.45
N LYS A 161 9.93 -18.18 -13.42
CA LYS A 161 10.45 -19.56 -13.36
C LYS A 161 10.68 -19.90 -11.87
N ASN A 162 9.87 -20.83 -11.36
CA ASN A 162 10.10 -21.62 -10.13
C ASN A 162 9.50 -21.16 -8.78
N GLN A 163 8.31 -20.54 -8.72
CA GLN A 163 7.64 -20.29 -7.43
C GLN A 163 6.18 -20.76 -7.35
N THR A 164 5.80 -21.77 -8.13
CA THR A 164 4.42 -22.32 -8.15
C THR A 164 4.18 -23.47 -7.17
N ARG A 165 5.18 -23.95 -6.42
CA ARG A 165 5.00 -25.15 -5.57
C ARG A 165 4.73 -24.84 -4.09
N SER A 166 5.43 -23.88 -3.49
CA SER A 166 5.32 -23.62 -2.04
C SER A 166 4.05 -22.85 -1.64
N SER A 167 3.72 -21.77 -2.36
CA SER A 167 2.61 -20.88 -1.99
C SER A 167 1.22 -21.50 -2.23
N ASN A 168 1.10 -22.37 -3.25
CA ASN A 168 -0.15 -23.09 -3.52
C ASN A 168 -0.40 -24.21 -2.51
N GLU A 169 0.65 -24.81 -1.94
CA GLU A 169 0.51 -25.79 -0.85
C GLU A 169 0.10 -25.13 0.46
N ALA A 170 0.60 -23.93 0.76
CA ALA A 170 0.19 -23.17 1.93
C ALA A 170 -1.30 -22.75 1.86
N LEU A 171 -1.71 -22.14 0.76
CA LEU A 171 -3.10 -21.69 0.57
C LEU A 171 -4.10 -22.86 0.50
N SER A 172 -3.70 -24.00 -0.08
CA SER A 172 -4.54 -25.20 -0.12
C SER A 172 -4.70 -25.86 1.26
N ARG A 173 -3.70 -25.72 2.16
CA ARG A 173 -3.78 -26.24 3.53
C ARG A 173 -4.65 -25.34 4.43
N GLU A 174 -4.65 -24.04 4.21
CA GLU A 174 -5.55 -23.10 4.91
C GLU A 174 -7.01 -23.40 4.54
N LEU A 175 -7.31 -23.51 3.24
CA LEU A 175 -8.67 -23.77 2.74
C LEU A 175 -9.23 -25.15 3.08
N GLN A 176 -8.37 -26.12 3.41
CA GLN A 176 -8.79 -27.45 3.89
C GLN A 176 -9.07 -27.49 5.40
N LYS A 177 -8.63 -26.49 6.19
CA LYS A 177 -8.95 -26.40 7.62
C LYS A 177 -10.32 -25.76 7.90
N GLU A 178 -10.94 -25.13 6.91
CA GLU A 178 -12.26 -24.49 7.02
C GLU A 178 -13.43 -25.39 6.53
N ARG A 179 -13.20 -26.70 6.38
CA ARG A 179 -14.23 -27.72 6.11
C ARG A 179 -14.24 -28.78 7.20
#